data_AF-A0A5T4YJI3-F1
#
_entry.id   AF-A0A5T4YJI3-F1
#
_cell.length_a   1.000
_cell.length_b   1.000
_cell.length_c   1.000
_cell.angle_alpha   90.00
_cell.angle_beta   90.00
_cell.angle_gamma   90.00
#
_symmetry.space_group_name_H-M   'P 1'
#
loop_
_entity.id
_entity.type
_entity.pdbx_description
1 polymer ?
#
loop_
_entity_poly.entity_id
_entity_poly.type
_entity_poly.pdbx_seq_one_letter_code
_entity_poly.pdbx_strand_id
1 'polypeptide(L)'
;NGGQAPGTYRVSLWVNGEQVDEKNVVFVDGPDGHLVPAMTRKAYEALGVCPDATPAFAALPEDAVVKNLPQVLPASTTTFRFSDQRLDITVPQIMMRRRVRGEVDPALWDQGMPALLLDYMVTGNRTRDLSGSHMPATDSLYGNFRGGANLGPWRLRSYAVYSRSQSGDRPAQSDFHVISTYLQRNIASVRGELTMGDSSTPSDVFDSVQFRGVQLASDDAMLADSLRGFAPVIRGVADTNAQVTVRQNGSIIYQTYVPPGPFEITDIYPSSLSGDLEVTVRENNGREHRFTQAYSSVAVMQREGQMKYAMTAGRLRLSGQGDLHEAKFVQATLIYGLPHDLTVYGGM
;
A
#
# COMPACT_ATOMS: atom_id res chain seq x y z
N ASN A 1 -51.49 -22.93 -8.19
CA ASN A 1 -50.14 -23.27 -7.68
C ASN A 1 -49.12 -22.97 -8.77
N GLY A 2 -48.62 -21.73 -8.82
CA GLY A 2 -47.77 -21.21 -9.89
C GLY A 2 -46.28 -21.28 -9.56
N GLY A 3 -45.70 -22.48 -9.58
CA GLY A 3 -44.25 -22.66 -9.52
C GLY A 3 -43.61 -22.30 -10.86
N GLN A 4 -42.45 -21.65 -10.83
CA GLN A 4 -41.68 -21.31 -12.03
C GLN A 4 -40.83 -22.53 -12.46
N ALA A 5 -40.77 -22.79 -13.76
CA ALA A 5 -40.05 -23.96 -14.27
C ALA A 5 -38.52 -23.74 -14.28
N PRO A 6 -37.72 -24.78 -13.99
CA PRO A 6 -36.28 -24.78 -14.28
C PRO A 6 -35.99 -24.43 -15.74
N GLY A 7 -34.90 -23.73 -15.99
CA GLY A 7 -34.58 -23.27 -17.33
C GLY A 7 -33.47 -22.25 -17.38
N THR A 8 -33.16 -21.79 -18.59
CA THR A 8 -32.20 -20.71 -18.79
C THR A 8 -32.96 -19.39 -18.86
N TYR A 9 -32.59 -18.46 -17.99
CA TYR A 9 -33.20 -17.14 -17.94
C TYR A 9 -32.12 -16.07 -18.13
N ARG A 10 -32.42 -15.07 -18.95
CA ARG A 10 -31.59 -13.86 -19.02
C ARG A 10 -31.87 -13.02 -17.78
N VAL A 11 -30.83 -12.72 -17.01
CA VAL A 11 -30.97 -12.00 -15.75
C VAL A 11 -29.91 -10.93 -15.62
N SER A 12 -30.28 -9.82 -14.99
CA SER A 12 -29.32 -8.89 -14.39
C SER A 12 -28.69 -9.53 -13.15
N LEU A 13 -27.36 -9.57 -13.11
CA LEU A 13 -26.59 -10.13 -12.00
C LEU A 13 -26.21 -9.02 -11.04
N TRP A 14 -26.63 -9.19 -9.79
CA TRP A 14 -26.34 -8.27 -8.71
C TRP A 14 -25.49 -8.98 -7.66
N VAL A 15 -24.32 -8.46 -7.35
CA VAL A 15 -23.42 -9.01 -6.33
C VAL A 15 -23.24 -7.97 -5.23
N ASN A 16 -23.57 -8.34 -3.99
CA ASN A 16 -23.48 -7.46 -2.82
C ASN A 16 -24.17 -6.09 -3.02
N GLY A 17 -25.26 -6.06 -3.79
CA GLY A 17 -26.06 -4.85 -4.04
C GLY A 17 -25.65 -4.02 -5.26
N GLU A 18 -24.60 -4.41 -5.99
CA GLU A 18 -24.19 -3.75 -7.25
C GLU A 18 -24.52 -4.62 -8.47
N GLN A 19 -25.04 -4.02 -9.54
CA GLN A 19 -25.19 -4.71 -10.81
C GLN A 19 -23.82 -4.86 -11.46
N VAL A 20 -23.42 -6.09 -11.76
CA VAL A 20 -22.09 -6.41 -12.27
C VAL A 20 -22.11 -6.93 -13.70
N ASP A 21 -23.21 -7.53 -14.14
CA ASP A 21 -23.31 -8.20 -15.44
C ASP A 21 -24.78 -8.41 -15.83
N GLU A 22 -25.03 -8.79 -17.08
CA GLU A 22 -26.32 -9.26 -17.57
C GLU A 22 -26.12 -10.44 -18.52
N LYS A 23 -26.61 -11.63 -18.15
CA LYS A 23 -26.41 -12.83 -18.96
C LYS A 23 -27.47 -13.90 -18.74
N ASN A 24 -27.41 -14.92 -19.59
CA ASN A 24 -28.17 -16.15 -19.43
C ASN A 24 -27.59 -16.99 -18.30
N VAL A 25 -28.41 -17.30 -17.30
CA VAL A 25 -28.07 -18.20 -16.19
C VAL A 25 -29.01 -19.39 -16.21
N VAL A 26 -28.46 -20.58 -16.00
CA VAL A 26 -29.24 -21.82 -15.84
C VAL A 26 -29.73 -21.89 -14.41
N PHE A 27 -31.04 -22.09 -14.24
CA PHE A 27 -31.68 -22.28 -12.95
C PHE A 27 -32.25 -23.69 -12.84
N VAL A 28 -32.02 -24.32 -11.70
CA VAL A 28 -32.49 -25.67 -11.36
C VAL A 28 -33.34 -25.64 -10.10
N ASP A 29 -34.15 -26.67 -9.87
CA ASP A 29 -34.90 -26.81 -8.63
C ASP A 29 -33.94 -26.94 -7.44
N GLY A 30 -34.08 -26.01 -6.49
CA GLY A 30 -33.43 -26.07 -5.20
C GLY A 30 -34.17 -26.99 -4.21
N PRO A 31 -33.56 -27.27 -3.04
CA PRO A 31 -34.14 -28.14 -2.02
C PRO A 31 -35.51 -27.68 -1.53
N ASP A 32 -35.73 -26.36 -1.51
CA ASP A 32 -36.92 -25.71 -0.96
C ASP A 32 -37.99 -25.41 -2.04
N GLY A 33 -37.84 -25.97 -3.25
CA GLY A 33 -38.75 -25.72 -4.38
C GLY A 33 -38.59 -24.35 -5.06
N HIS A 34 -37.58 -23.57 -4.64
CA HIS A 34 -37.17 -22.33 -5.30
C HIS A 34 -36.08 -22.60 -6.35
N LEU A 35 -36.07 -21.82 -7.42
CA LEU A 35 -35.04 -21.88 -8.45
C LEU A 35 -33.71 -21.36 -7.91
N VAL A 36 -32.65 -22.17 -8.00
CA VAL A 36 -31.28 -21.80 -7.64
C VAL A 36 -30.39 -21.72 -8.88
N PRO A 37 -29.42 -20.79 -8.93
CA PRO A 37 -28.51 -20.68 -10.06
C PRO A 37 -27.54 -21.87 -10.09
N ALA A 38 -27.36 -22.45 -11.27
CA ALA A 38 -26.36 -23.47 -11.56
C ALA A 38 -25.18 -22.80 -12.28
N MET A 39 -24.29 -22.19 -11.51
CA MET A 39 -23.12 -21.47 -12.02
C MET A 39 -21.82 -22.20 -11.68
N THR A 40 -20.81 -22.10 -12.56
CA THR A 40 -19.51 -22.73 -12.32
C THR A 40 -18.69 -21.98 -11.27
N ARG A 41 -17.74 -22.66 -10.61
CA ARG A 41 -16.73 -22.02 -9.75
C ARG A 41 -16.08 -20.82 -10.46
N LYS A 42 -15.63 -21.01 -11.70
CA LYS A 42 -15.03 -19.95 -12.53
C LYS A 42 -15.96 -18.74 -12.72
N ALA A 43 -17.26 -18.96 -12.85
CA ALA A 43 -18.21 -17.87 -12.96
C ALA A 43 -18.29 -17.05 -11.66
N TYR A 44 -18.24 -17.68 -10.49
CA TYR A 44 -18.17 -16.96 -9.21
C TYR A 44 -16.85 -16.23 -9.01
N GLU A 45 -15.72 -16.80 -9.44
CA GLU A 45 -14.43 -16.10 -9.42
C GLU A 45 -14.41 -14.87 -10.32
N ALA A 46 -15.05 -14.93 -11.49
CA ALA A 46 -15.22 -13.79 -12.39
C ALA A 46 -16.11 -12.69 -11.77
N LEU A 47 -17.03 -13.06 -10.87
CA LEU A 47 -17.82 -12.12 -10.08
C LEU A 47 -17.04 -11.54 -8.88
N GLY A 48 -15.79 -11.96 -8.67
CA GLY A 48 -14.91 -11.42 -7.66
C GLY A 48 -14.75 -12.28 -6.41
N VAL A 49 -15.24 -13.52 -6.37
CA VAL A 49 -14.93 -14.45 -5.27
C VAL A 49 -13.45 -14.86 -5.30
N CYS A 50 -12.80 -14.93 -4.14
CA CYS A 50 -11.42 -15.42 -4.05
C CYS A 50 -11.34 -16.92 -4.36
N PRO A 51 -10.39 -17.40 -5.20
CA PRO A 51 -10.22 -18.82 -5.50
C PRO A 51 -9.99 -19.70 -4.26
N ASP A 52 -9.43 -19.11 -3.21
CA ASP A 52 -9.09 -19.69 -1.91
C ASP A 52 -10.04 -19.25 -0.78
N ALA A 53 -11.21 -18.68 -1.12
CA ALA A 53 -12.19 -18.15 -0.15
C ALA A 53 -12.55 -19.13 0.98
N THR A 54 -12.63 -20.43 0.66
CA THR A 54 -12.74 -21.52 1.65
C THR A 54 -12.04 -22.78 1.11
N PRO A 55 -11.63 -23.72 1.99
CA PRO A 55 -11.10 -25.01 1.54
C PRO A 55 -12.08 -25.78 0.64
N ALA A 56 -13.38 -25.71 0.93
CA ALA A 56 -14.42 -26.38 0.15
C ALA A 56 -14.56 -25.80 -1.26
N PHE A 57 -14.49 -24.47 -1.40
CA PHE A 57 -14.55 -23.79 -2.70
C PHE A 57 -13.26 -24.01 -3.51
N ALA A 58 -12.10 -23.93 -2.84
CA ALA A 58 -10.79 -24.12 -3.46
C ALA A 58 -10.57 -25.55 -4.01
N ALA A 59 -11.22 -26.55 -3.43
CA ALA A 59 -11.13 -27.94 -3.87
C ALA A 59 -11.95 -28.26 -5.14
N LEU A 60 -12.87 -27.40 -5.56
CA LEU A 60 -13.71 -27.63 -6.74
C LEU A 60 -12.93 -27.38 -8.04
N PRO A 61 -13.10 -28.21 -9.09
CA PRO A 61 -12.65 -27.87 -10.44
C PRO A 61 -13.25 -26.52 -10.94
N GLU A 62 -12.54 -25.80 -11.83
CA GLU A 62 -13.02 -24.50 -12.37
C GLU A 62 -14.42 -24.58 -13.01
N ASP A 63 -14.70 -25.70 -13.68
CA ASP A 63 -15.94 -25.99 -14.39
C ASP A 63 -17.01 -26.66 -13.51
N ALA A 64 -16.70 -26.94 -12.24
CA ALA A 64 -17.66 -27.52 -11.32
C ALA A 64 -18.85 -26.57 -11.08
N VAL A 65 -20.06 -27.09 -11.30
CA VAL A 65 -21.31 -26.34 -11.13
C VAL A 65 -21.72 -26.33 -9.66
N VAL A 66 -21.74 -25.14 -9.06
CA VAL A 66 -22.19 -24.89 -7.68
C VAL A 66 -23.68 -24.53 -7.72
N LYS A 67 -24.49 -25.43 -7.18
CA LYS A 67 -25.97 -25.27 -7.08
C LYS A 67 -26.42 -24.77 -5.70
N ASN A 68 -25.58 -24.97 -4.68
CA ASN A 68 -25.82 -24.51 -3.31
C ASN A 68 -24.60 -23.72 -2.84
N LEU A 69 -24.62 -22.41 -3.06
CA LEU A 69 -23.53 -21.51 -2.71
C LEU A 69 -23.18 -21.55 -1.21
N PRO A 70 -24.15 -21.53 -0.25
CA PRO A 70 -23.88 -21.64 1.18
C PRO A 70 -23.02 -22.85 1.60
N GLN A 71 -23.09 -23.98 0.87
CA GLN A 71 -22.32 -25.18 1.21
C GLN A 71 -20.81 -25.02 1.00
N VAL A 72 -20.43 -24.18 0.03
CA VAL A 72 -19.03 -23.97 -0.34
C VAL A 72 -18.53 -22.60 0.11
N LEU A 73 -19.42 -21.62 0.26
CA LEU A 73 -19.17 -20.29 0.79
C LEU A 73 -20.18 -20.00 1.92
N PRO A 74 -19.84 -20.28 3.19
CA PRO A 74 -20.74 -20.04 4.32
C PRO A 74 -21.23 -18.58 4.40
N ALA A 75 -22.45 -18.37 4.88
CA ALA A 75 -23.11 -17.07 4.97
C ALA A 75 -23.32 -16.34 3.62
N SER A 76 -23.12 -17.02 2.48
CA SER A 76 -23.55 -16.51 1.17
C SER A 76 -25.02 -16.85 0.89
N THR A 77 -25.66 -16.09 0.00
CA THR A 77 -27.03 -16.36 -0.45
C THR A 77 -27.20 -16.08 -1.94
N THR A 78 -28.15 -16.77 -2.57
CA THR A 78 -28.57 -16.52 -3.95
C THR A 78 -30.09 -16.43 -4.00
N THR A 79 -30.62 -15.30 -4.46
CA THR A 79 -32.07 -15.07 -4.58
C THR A 79 -32.42 -14.69 -6.00
N PHE A 80 -33.20 -15.52 -6.67
CA PHE A 80 -33.72 -15.20 -8.01
C PHE A 80 -35.07 -14.49 -7.91
N ARG A 81 -35.10 -13.21 -8.28
CA ARG A 81 -36.31 -12.41 -8.45
C ARG A 81 -36.80 -12.53 -9.88
N PHE A 82 -37.66 -13.52 -10.11
CA PHE A 82 -38.16 -13.84 -11.44
C PHE A 82 -38.92 -12.68 -12.11
N SER A 83 -39.75 -11.95 -11.36
CA SER A 83 -40.52 -10.80 -11.87
C SER A 83 -39.64 -9.71 -12.47
N ASP A 84 -38.45 -9.56 -11.91
CA ASP A 84 -37.52 -8.47 -12.22
C ASP A 84 -36.37 -8.95 -13.13
N GLN A 85 -36.37 -10.23 -13.50
CA GLN A 85 -35.25 -10.91 -14.18
C GLN A 85 -33.91 -10.57 -13.50
N ARG A 86 -33.87 -10.72 -12.18
CA ARG A 86 -32.74 -10.28 -11.35
C ARG A 86 -32.27 -11.41 -10.44
N LEU A 87 -30.97 -11.69 -10.47
CA LEU A 87 -30.32 -12.63 -9.55
C LEU A 87 -29.47 -11.85 -8.56
N ASP A 88 -29.89 -11.83 -7.30
CA ASP A 88 -29.13 -11.27 -6.19
C ASP A 88 -28.21 -12.35 -5.59
N ILE A 89 -26.91 -12.07 -5.56
CA ILE A 89 -25.88 -12.91 -4.95
C ILE A 89 -25.24 -12.10 -3.83
N THR A 90 -25.24 -12.66 -2.62
CA THR A 90 -24.58 -12.06 -1.47
C THR A 90 -23.45 -12.97 -1.03
N VAL A 91 -22.24 -12.44 -0.91
CA VAL A 91 -21.05 -13.16 -0.46
C VAL A 91 -20.34 -12.31 0.59
N PRO A 92 -19.98 -12.87 1.76
CA PRO A 92 -19.24 -12.14 2.79
C PRO A 92 -18.00 -11.44 2.23
N GLN A 93 -17.74 -10.21 2.67
CA GLN A 93 -16.67 -9.38 2.10
C GLN A 93 -15.28 -10.02 2.25
N ILE A 94 -15.06 -10.82 3.31
CA ILE A 94 -13.80 -11.56 3.51
C ILE A 94 -13.53 -12.64 2.45
N MET A 95 -14.57 -13.13 1.76
CA MET A 95 -14.48 -14.14 0.71
C MET A 95 -14.38 -13.53 -0.70
N MET A 96 -14.48 -12.20 -0.78
CA MET A 96 -14.42 -11.46 -2.04
C MET A 96 -13.03 -10.88 -2.22
N ARG A 97 -12.59 -10.75 -3.47
CA ARG A 97 -11.36 -10.06 -3.85
C ARG A 97 -11.44 -8.64 -3.32
N ARG A 98 -10.49 -8.29 -2.48
CA ARG A 98 -10.37 -6.94 -1.94
C ARG A 98 -10.18 -5.94 -3.07
N ARG A 99 -11.01 -4.90 -3.06
CA ARG A 99 -10.71 -3.64 -3.74
C ARG A 99 -10.18 -2.69 -2.69
N VAL A 100 -8.85 -2.60 -2.59
CA VAL A 100 -8.24 -1.60 -1.71
C VAL A 100 -8.55 -0.23 -2.30
N ARG A 101 -9.13 0.65 -1.49
CA ARG A 101 -9.50 1.99 -1.96
C ARG A 101 -8.24 2.74 -2.40
N GLY A 102 -8.25 3.19 -3.66
CA GLY A 102 -7.14 3.93 -4.26
C GLY A 102 -5.98 3.05 -4.76
N GLU A 103 -6.12 1.72 -4.76
CA GLU A 103 -5.13 0.85 -5.40
C GLU A 103 -5.19 1.00 -6.93
N VAL A 104 -4.02 1.15 -7.54
CA VAL A 104 -3.84 1.28 -8.99
C VAL A 104 -3.00 0.10 -9.45
N ASP A 105 -3.48 -0.60 -10.47
CA ASP A 105 -2.75 -1.72 -11.08
C ASP A 105 -1.35 -1.24 -11.51
N PRO A 106 -0.26 -1.90 -11.06
CA PRO A 106 1.08 -1.56 -11.48
C PRO A 106 1.33 -1.56 -12.99
N ALA A 107 0.53 -2.31 -13.76
CA ALA A 107 0.58 -2.29 -15.22
C ALA A 107 0.17 -0.92 -15.82
N LEU A 108 -0.56 -0.10 -15.05
CA LEU A 108 -0.98 1.25 -15.43
C LEU A 108 0.03 2.34 -15.02
N TRP A 109 1.13 2.00 -14.34
CA TRP A 109 2.10 2.97 -13.88
C TRP A 109 2.95 3.52 -15.02
N ASP A 110 2.80 4.81 -15.31
CA ASP A 110 3.59 5.51 -16.32
C ASP A 110 5.04 5.69 -15.84
N GLN A 111 5.98 5.30 -16.70
CA GLN A 111 7.42 5.47 -16.49
C GLN A 111 7.91 6.86 -16.88
N GLY A 112 7.01 7.76 -17.30
CA GLY A 112 7.33 9.12 -17.71
C GLY A 112 8.16 9.18 -18.99
N MET A 113 8.47 10.40 -19.40
CA MET A 113 9.23 10.66 -20.62
C MET A 113 10.73 10.78 -20.34
N PRO A 114 11.59 10.44 -21.33
CA PRO A 114 13.00 10.75 -21.27
C PRO A 114 13.24 12.25 -21.08
N ALA A 115 14.05 12.62 -20.09
CA ALA A 115 14.28 14.02 -19.74
C ALA A 115 15.65 14.22 -19.09
N LEU A 116 16.24 15.39 -19.31
CA LEU A 116 17.38 15.90 -18.55
C LEU A 116 16.88 16.95 -17.55
N LEU A 117 17.41 16.90 -16.34
CA LEU A 117 17.01 17.74 -15.22
C LEU A 117 18.25 18.45 -14.67
N LEU A 118 18.10 19.75 -14.38
CA LEU A 118 19.08 20.53 -13.64
C LEU A 118 18.33 21.49 -12.71
N ASP A 119 18.56 21.32 -11.42
CA ASP A 119 18.14 22.24 -10.38
C ASP A 119 19.40 22.88 -9.77
N TYR A 120 19.36 24.19 -9.53
CA TYR A 120 20.52 24.92 -9.02
C TYR A 120 20.11 26.01 -8.03
N MET A 121 20.93 26.18 -6.99
CA MET A 121 20.83 27.30 -6.05
C MET A 121 22.20 27.91 -5.87
N VAL A 122 22.31 29.22 -6.05
CA VAL A 122 23.57 29.95 -5.84
C VAL A 122 23.31 31.09 -4.87
N THR A 123 24.10 31.14 -3.80
CA THR A 123 24.03 32.17 -2.77
C THR A 123 25.39 32.84 -2.61
N GLY A 124 25.40 34.16 -2.50
CA GLY A 124 26.61 34.94 -2.31
C GLY A 124 26.44 35.91 -1.15
N ASN A 125 27.51 36.12 -0.39
CA ASN A 125 27.54 37.10 0.69
C ASN A 125 28.86 37.86 0.69
N ARG A 126 28.82 39.11 1.15
CA ARG A 126 29.99 39.93 1.41
C ARG A 126 29.90 40.52 2.81
N THR A 127 30.78 40.08 3.69
CA THR A 127 30.89 40.60 5.05
C THR A 127 31.99 41.65 5.11
N ARG A 128 31.67 42.82 5.69
CA ARG A 128 32.62 43.90 5.94
C ARG A 128 32.50 44.34 7.38
N ASP A 129 33.63 44.56 8.04
CA ASP A 129 33.66 45.11 9.39
C ASP A 129 33.61 46.65 9.33
N LEU A 130 32.71 47.23 10.12
CA LEU A 130 32.50 48.68 10.22
C LEU A 130 32.98 49.26 11.56
N SER A 131 33.45 48.41 12.49
CA SER A 131 33.80 48.80 13.87
C SER A 131 35.21 49.36 14.03
N GLY A 132 36.00 49.43 12.95
CA GLY A 132 37.37 49.94 12.96
C GLY A 132 38.44 48.89 13.26
N SER A 133 38.07 47.65 13.58
CA SER A 133 39.00 46.52 13.49
C SER A 133 39.43 46.32 12.04
N HIS A 134 40.73 46.10 11.80
CA HIS A 134 41.32 45.90 10.48
C HIS A 134 41.01 44.48 9.93
N MET A 135 39.80 43.97 10.15
CA MET A 135 39.39 42.67 9.65
C MET A 135 39.13 42.75 8.13
N PRO A 136 39.76 41.88 7.33
CA PRO A 136 39.60 41.90 5.88
C PRO A 136 38.15 41.55 5.48
N ALA A 137 37.63 42.25 4.46
CA ALA A 137 36.34 41.92 3.87
C ALA A 137 36.35 40.47 3.36
N THR A 138 35.26 39.75 3.60
CA THR A 138 35.15 38.35 3.18
C THR A 138 34.00 38.21 2.19
N ASP A 139 34.32 37.71 1.01
CA ASP A 139 33.36 37.38 -0.05
C ASP A 139 33.19 35.86 -0.08
N SER A 140 31.96 35.38 0.06
CA SER A 140 31.62 33.96 -0.02
C SER A 140 30.60 33.71 -1.12
N LEU A 141 30.76 32.59 -1.82
CA LEU A 141 29.86 32.10 -2.85
C LEU A 141 29.66 30.61 -2.63
N TYR A 142 28.41 30.17 -2.60
CA TYR A 142 28.02 28.79 -2.46
C TYR A 142 27.05 28.42 -3.57
N GLY A 143 27.24 27.25 -4.16
CA GLY A 143 26.40 26.70 -5.22
C GLY A 143 25.99 25.27 -4.88
N ASN A 144 24.71 24.95 -5.09
CA ASN A 144 24.14 23.62 -5.03
C ASN A 144 23.63 23.27 -6.43
N PHE A 145 24.05 22.13 -6.97
CA PHE A 145 23.67 21.67 -8.30
C PHE A 145 23.14 20.24 -8.22
N ARG A 146 21.89 20.04 -8.60
CA ARG A 146 21.22 18.73 -8.66
C ARG A 146 20.90 18.41 -10.11
N GLY A 147 21.72 17.55 -10.70
CA GLY A 147 21.54 17.06 -12.06
C GLY A 147 20.79 15.74 -12.07
N GLY A 148 20.11 15.45 -13.17
CA GLY A 148 19.50 14.14 -13.38
C GLY A 148 19.16 13.82 -14.82
N ALA A 149 18.98 12.54 -15.08
CA ALA A 149 18.46 12.04 -16.35
C ALA A 149 17.40 10.96 -16.08
N ASN A 150 16.34 10.99 -16.87
CA ASN A 150 15.27 9.99 -16.87
C ASN A 150 15.29 9.27 -18.22
N LEU A 151 15.23 7.94 -18.22
CA LEU A 151 15.07 7.15 -19.44
C LEU A 151 14.33 5.86 -19.13
N GLY A 152 13.09 5.74 -19.62
CA GLY A 152 12.21 4.64 -19.22
C GLY A 152 12.07 4.57 -17.69
N PRO A 153 12.25 3.40 -17.05
CA PRO A 153 12.11 3.26 -15.60
C PRO A 153 13.34 3.73 -14.81
N TRP A 154 14.42 4.13 -15.49
CA TRP A 154 15.67 4.50 -14.86
C TRP A 154 15.72 5.99 -14.53
N ARG A 155 16.27 6.28 -13.35
CA ARG A 155 16.45 7.65 -12.82
C ARG A 155 17.88 7.81 -12.34
N LEU A 156 18.69 8.53 -13.12
CA LEU A 156 20.03 8.95 -12.71
C LEU A 156 19.90 10.28 -11.95
N ARG A 157 20.55 10.39 -10.80
CA ARG A 157 20.60 11.62 -10.00
C ARG A 157 22.03 11.88 -9.55
N SER A 158 22.43 13.14 -9.54
CA SER A 158 23.73 13.57 -9.05
C SER A 158 23.58 14.90 -8.31
N TYR A 159 24.23 14.99 -7.15
CA TYR A 159 24.23 16.18 -6.33
C TYR A 159 25.67 16.65 -6.10
N ALA A 160 25.96 17.88 -6.51
CA ALA A 160 27.26 18.51 -6.35
C ALA A 160 27.12 19.87 -5.67
N VAL A 161 28.18 20.26 -4.97
CA VAL A 161 28.26 21.59 -4.36
C VAL A 161 29.55 22.27 -4.77
N TYR A 162 29.46 23.58 -4.86
CA TYR A 162 30.57 24.48 -5.08
C TYR A 162 30.64 25.43 -3.90
N SER A 163 31.84 25.67 -3.37
CA SER A 163 32.06 26.72 -2.39
C SER A 163 33.27 27.54 -2.80
N ARG A 164 33.20 28.84 -2.59
CA ARG A 164 34.32 29.77 -2.79
C ARG A 164 34.31 30.80 -1.68
N SER A 165 35.47 31.06 -1.09
CA SER A 165 35.67 32.07 -0.06
C SER A 165 36.95 32.87 -0.36
N GLN A 166 36.86 34.18 -0.25
CA GLN A 166 37.98 35.09 -0.42
C GLN A 166 38.00 36.10 0.72
N SER A 167 39.15 36.25 1.39
CA SER A 167 39.30 37.17 2.52
C SER A 167 40.41 38.18 2.22
N GLY A 168 40.03 39.45 2.01
CA GLY A 168 40.92 40.52 1.59
C GLY A 168 41.66 40.19 0.29
N ASP A 169 42.97 40.45 0.26
CA ASP A 169 43.83 40.19 -0.89
C ASP A 169 44.34 38.74 -0.96
N ARG A 170 43.91 37.86 -0.04
CA ARG A 170 44.29 36.44 -0.11
C ARG A 170 43.67 35.79 -1.35
N PRO A 171 44.37 34.81 -1.96
CA PRO A 171 43.78 34.03 -3.05
C PRO A 171 42.45 33.40 -2.62
N ALA A 172 41.47 33.42 -3.51
CA ALA A 172 40.20 32.76 -3.26
C ALA A 172 40.42 31.24 -3.13
N GLN A 173 39.88 30.66 -2.07
CA GLN A 173 39.79 29.21 -1.93
C GLN A 173 38.48 28.78 -2.57
N SER A 174 38.53 27.80 -3.47
CA SER A 174 37.33 27.21 -4.06
C SER A 174 37.41 25.71 -4.04
N ASP A 175 36.29 25.07 -3.77
CA ASP A 175 36.14 23.62 -3.77
C ASP A 175 34.86 23.23 -4.52
N PHE A 176 34.97 22.20 -5.35
CA PHE A 176 33.85 21.60 -6.04
C PHE A 176 33.88 20.10 -5.76
N HIS A 177 32.82 19.58 -5.14
CA HIS A 177 32.73 18.16 -4.87
C HIS A 177 31.33 17.61 -5.14
N VAL A 178 31.31 16.39 -5.66
CA VAL A 178 30.08 15.60 -5.87
C VAL A 178 29.78 14.85 -4.57
N ILE A 179 28.65 15.18 -3.95
CA ILE A 179 28.21 14.60 -2.68
C ILE A 179 27.68 13.18 -2.93
N SER A 180 26.86 13.01 -3.96
CA SER A 180 26.28 11.72 -4.32
C SER A 180 26.00 11.60 -5.81
N THR A 181 26.14 10.39 -6.31
CA THR A 181 25.61 9.99 -7.62
C THR A 181 25.02 8.59 -7.50
N TYR A 182 23.80 8.43 -7.97
CA TYR A 182 23.13 7.13 -7.96
C TYR A 182 22.15 6.98 -9.13
N LEU A 183 21.88 5.73 -9.46
CA LEU A 183 20.93 5.28 -10.44
C LEU A 183 19.86 4.45 -9.70
N GLN A 184 18.60 4.85 -9.79
CA GLN A 184 17.49 4.13 -9.16
C GLN A 184 16.44 3.68 -10.18
N ARG A 185 15.70 2.63 -9.82
CA ARG A 185 14.57 2.08 -10.56
C ARG A 185 13.58 1.38 -9.63
N ASN A 186 12.30 1.62 -9.86
CA ASN A 186 11.20 0.92 -9.18
C ASN A 186 10.95 -0.46 -9.81
N ILE A 187 10.69 -1.46 -8.97
CA ILE A 187 10.39 -2.85 -9.35
C ILE A 187 9.03 -3.23 -8.74
N ALA A 188 7.98 -3.07 -9.54
CA ALA A 188 6.60 -3.28 -9.13
C ALA A 188 6.32 -4.70 -8.57
N SER A 189 6.93 -5.74 -9.14
CA SER A 189 6.69 -7.14 -8.74
C SER A 189 7.08 -7.45 -7.29
N VAL A 190 7.98 -6.65 -6.72
CA VAL A 190 8.41 -6.78 -5.32
C VAL A 190 8.03 -5.56 -4.48
N ARG A 191 7.30 -4.60 -5.07
CA ARG A 191 6.96 -3.29 -4.46
C ARG A 191 8.20 -2.62 -3.82
N GLY A 192 9.31 -2.62 -4.55
CA GLY A 192 10.59 -2.12 -4.05
C GLY A 192 11.37 -1.25 -5.05
N GLU A 193 12.28 -0.46 -4.52
CA GLU A 193 13.21 0.39 -5.25
C GLU A 193 14.62 -0.22 -5.24
N LEU A 194 15.19 -0.38 -6.43
CA LEU A 194 16.59 -0.72 -6.64
C LEU A 194 17.41 0.55 -6.79
N THR A 195 18.40 0.74 -5.93
CA THR A 195 19.32 1.88 -5.95
C THR A 195 20.77 1.40 -6.09
N MET A 196 21.49 1.97 -7.05
CA MET A 196 22.89 1.67 -7.34
C MET A 196 23.73 2.95 -7.31
N GLY A 197 24.81 2.98 -6.54
CA GLY A 197 25.65 4.15 -6.33
C GLY A 197 25.60 4.61 -4.89
N ASP A 198 25.59 5.92 -4.69
CA ASP A 198 25.63 6.57 -3.38
C ASP A 198 24.24 6.70 -2.74
N SER A 199 24.04 6.08 -1.57
CA SER A 199 22.79 6.19 -0.81
C SER A 199 23.03 5.94 0.69
N SER A 200 21.96 5.80 1.48
CA SER A 200 21.97 5.46 2.90
C SER A 200 21.05 4.28 3.19
N THR A 201 21.37 3.49 4.21
CA THR A 201 20.49 2.38 4.65
C THR A 201 19.27 2.90 5.40
N PRO A 202 18.11 2.22 5.33
CA PRO A 202 16.97 2.54 6.17
C PRO A 202 17.32 2.36 7.66
N SER A 203 16.74 3.21 8.51
CA SER A 203 17.00 3.22 9.95
C SER A 203 15.92 2.53 10.79
N ASP A 204 15.18 1.58 10.19
CA ASP A 204 14.06 0.93 10.89
C ASP A 204 14.52 -0.11 11.94
N VAL A 205 15.69 -0.73 11.73
CA VAL A 205 16.23 -1.81 12.58
C VAL A 205 17.62 -1.46 13.14
N PHE A 206 18.48 -0.85 12.33
CA PHE A 206 19.83 -0.44 12.70
C PHE A 206 20.01 1.06 12.43
N ASP A 207 21.08 1.65 12.95
CA ASP A 207 21.45 3.01 12.59
C ASP A 207 21.72 3.13 11.09
N SER A 208 21.28 4.25 10.48
CA SER A 208 21.50 4.51 9.06
C SER A 208 22.99 4.76 8.80
N VAL A 209 23.53 4.05 7.80
CA VAL A 209 24.89 4.25 7.31
C VAL A 209 24.87 4.70 5.86
N GLN A 210 25.75 5.64 5.52
CA GLN A 210 25.97 6.03 4.13
C GLN A 210 26.84 5.00 3.43
N PHE A 211 26.52 4.66 2.19
CA PHE A 211 27.24 3.67 1.42
C PHE A 211 27.36 4.03 -0.06
N ARG A 212 28.30 3.36 -0.74
CA ARG A 212 28.37 3.24 -2.19
C ARG A 212 28.23 1.77 -2.56
N GLY A 213 27.19 1.40 -3.30
CA GLY A 213 26.89 0.00 -3.58
C GLY A 213 25.55 -0.22 -4.26
N VAL A 214 24.90 -1.32 -3.91
CA VAL A 214 23.58 -1.69 -4.42
C VAL A 214 22.64 -1.93 -3.24
N GLN A 215 21.41 -1.43 -3.35
CA GLN A 215 20.35 -1.65 -2.38
C GLN A 215 19.06 -1.98 -3.10
N LEU A 216 18.33 -2.96 -2.58
CA LEU A 216 16.93 -3.20 -2.90
C LEU A 216 16.12 -3.07 -1.62
N ALA A 217 15.20 -2.12 -1.57
CA ALA A 217 14.35 -1.88 -0.40
C ALA A 217 12.88 -1.79 -0.82
N SER A 218 11.96 -2.24 0.02
CA SER A 218 10.53 -1.98 -0.14
C SER A 218 10.24 -0.48 -0.10
N ASP A 219 9.30 -0.01 -0.90
CA ASP A 219 8.89 1.39 -0.95
C ASP A 219 7.40 1.54 -0.60
N ASP A 220 7.11 2.14 0.55
CA ASP A 220 5.74 2.37 1.02
C ASP A 220 4.96 3.31 0.09
N ALA A 221 5.64 4.13 -0.72
CA ALA A 221 4.98 4.96 -1.73
C ALA A 221 4.31 4.13 -2.83
N MET A 222 4.73 2.86 -3.03
CA MET A 222 4.08 1.92 -3.95
C MET A 222 2.79 1.32 -3.40
N LEU A 223 2.49 1.52 -2.10
CA LEU A 223 1.21 1.15 -1.51
C LEU A 223 0.17 2.25 -1.73
N ALA A 224 -1.10 1.86 -1.84
CA ALA A 224 -2.22 2.78 -1.78
C ALA A 224 -2.17 3.56 -0.45
N ASP A 225 -2.58 4.84 -0.47
CA ASP A 225 -2.50 5.70 0.72
C ASP A 225 -3.22 5.13 1.95
N SER A 226 -4.30 4.37 1.73
CA SER A 226 -5.09 3.67 2.75
C SER A 226 -4.35 2.51 3.43
N LEU A 227 -3.27 2.02 2.82
CA LEU A 227 -2.44 0.92 3.29
C LEU A 227 -1.09 1.39 3.85
N ARG A 228 -0.75 2.66 3.73
CA ARG A 228 0.51 3.19 4.30
C ARG A 228 0.40 3.26 5.82
N GLY A 229 1.53 3.03 6.48
CA GLY A 229 1.65 3.05 7.94
C GLY A 229 0.79 2.00 8.65
N PHE A 230 0.91 1.95 9.97
CA PHE A 230 0.13 1.02 10.78
C PHE A 230 -1.29 1.55 11.04
N ALA A 231 -2.29 0.70 10.80
CA ALA A 231 -3.61 0.79 11.39
C ALA A 231 -4.10 -0.64 11.69
N PRO A 232 -4.81 -0.86 12.81
CA PRO A 232 -5.24 -2.18 13.24
C PRO A 232 -6.32 -2.69 12.29
N VAL A 233 -6.35 -4.01 12.11
CA VAL A 233 -7.35 -4.67 11.29
C VAL A 233 -8.63 -4.84 12.10
N ILE A 234 -9.71 -4.20 11.67
CA ILE A 234 -11.01 -4.33 12.34
C ILE A 234 -11.74 -5.54 11.77
N ARG A 235 -12.01 -6.53 12.61
CA ARG A 235 -12.76 -7.75 12.26
C ARG A 235 -14.13 -7.75 12.93
N GLY A 236 -15.15 -8.23 12.21
CA GLY A 236 -16.51 -8.32 12.73
C GLY A 236 -17.39 -9.25 11.92
N VAL A 237 -18.63 -9.41 12.38
CA VAL A 237 -19.69 -10.14 11.69
C VAL A 237 -20.91 -9.24 11.61
N ALA A 238 -21.51 -9.16 10.43
CA ALA A 238 -22.78 -8.47 10.19
C ALA A 238 -23.89 -9.52 9.97
N ASP A 239 -25.03 -9.34 10.62
CA ASP A 239 -26.17 -10.25 10.42
C ASP A 239 -26.95 -9.91 9.15
N THR A 240 -26.91 -8.66 8.71
CA THR A 240 -27.59 -8.15 7.52
C THR A 240 -26.65 -7.28 6.68
N ASN A 241 -27.17 -6.64 5.63
CA ASN A 241 -26.45 -5.55 4.97
C ASN A 241 -26.27 -4.42 6.00
N ALA A 242 -25.07 -4.27 6.53
CA ALA A 242 -24.80 -3.39 7.65
C ALA A 242 -23.94 -2.20 7.22
N GLN A 243 -24.18 -1.06 7.85
CA GLN A 243 -23.30 0.10 7.76
C GLN A 243 -22.28 0.03 8.90
N VAL A 244 -21.00 -0.07 8.56
CA VAL A 244 -19.91 -0.03 9.54
C VAL A 244 -19.35 1.39 9.58
N THR A 245 -19.39 2.00 10.76
CA THR A 245 -18.86 3.34 11.03
C THR A 245 -17.73 3.23 12.04
N VAL A 246 -16.56 3.76 11.71
CA VAL A 246 -15.42 3.83 12.62
C VAL A 246 -15.22 5.27 13.04
N ARG A 247 -15.19 5.50 14.35
CA ARG A 247 -14.92 6.80 14.96
C ARG A 247 -13.61 6.76 15.72
N GLN A 248 -12.91 7.89 15.72
CA GLN A 248 -11.76 8.12 16.56
C GLN A 248 -11.89 9.52 17.16
N ASN A 249 -11.72 9.63 18.48
CA ASN A 249 -11.91 10.89 19.22
C ASN A 249 -13.25 11.58 18.89
N GLY A 250 -14.32 10.80 18.74
CA GLY A 250 -15.68 11.28 18.42
C GLY A 250 -15.93 11.65 16.95
N SER A 251 -14.90 11.70 16.10
CA SER A 251 -15.03 12.02 14.67
C SER A 251 -15.12 10.75 13.83
N ILE A 252 -15.99 10.74 12.80
CA ILE A 252 -16.08 9.62 11.84
C ILE A 252 -14.86 9.69 10.92
N ILE A 253 -14.03 8.66 10.95
CA ILE A 253 -12.83 8.55 10.11
C ILE A 253 -13.01 7.56 8.95
N TYR A 254 -13.98 6.64 9.08
CA TYR A 254 -14.28 5.64 8.06
C TYR A 254 -15.75 5.24 8.13
N GLN A 255 -16.37 5.04 6.97
CA GLN A 255 -17.74 4.55 6.88
C GLN A 255 -17.90 3.75 5.59
N THR A 256 -18.39 2.52 5.71
CA THR A 256 -18.64 1.64 4.56
C THR A 256 -19.89 0.77 4.77
N TYR A 257 -20.37 0.13 3.72
CA TYR A 257 -21.41 -0.88 3.79
C TYR A 257 -20.79 -2.26 3.55
N VAL A 258 -21.17 -3.23 4.37
CA VAL A 258 -20.71 -4.62 4.26
C VAL A 258 -21.89 -5.56 4.04
N PRO A 259 -21.73 -6.60 3.20
CA PRO A 259 -22.73 -7.65 3.08
C PRO A 259 -22.83 -8.48 4.37
N PRO A 260 -23.93 -9.23 4.57
CA PRO A 260 -24.07 -10.18 5.66
C PRO A 260 -22.90 -11.18 5.71
N GLY A 261 -22.53 -11.54 6.93
CA GLY A 261 -21.43 -12.46 7.22
C GLY A 261 -20.18 -11.76 7.78
N PRO A 262 -19.07 -12.50 7.90
CA PRO A 262 -17.80 -11.96 8.40
C PRO A 262 -17.21 -10.91 7.44
N PHE A 263 -16.63 -9.86 8.02
CA PHE A 263 -15.96 -8.78 7.30
C PHE A 263 -14.67 -8.37 8.01
N GLU A 264 -13.76 -7.77 7.24
CA GLU A 264 -12.56 -7.13 7.79
C GLU A 264 -12.16 -5.85 7.04
N ILE A 265 -11.89 -4.81 7.82
CA ILE A 265 -11.50 -3.48 7.35
C ILE A 265 -10.00 -3.31 7.61
N THR A 266 -9.23 -3.18 6.52
CA THR A 266 -7.76 -3.04 6.53
C THR A 266 -7.28 -1.76 5.87
N ASP A 267 -8.17 -0.90 5.40
CA ASP A 267 -7.90 0.29 4.59
C ASP A 267 -8.22 1.59 5.34
N ILE A 268 -8.18 1.54 6.68
CA ILE A 268 -8.29 2.72 7.53
C ILE A 268 -7.04 3.56 7.35
N TYR A 269 -7.20 4.85 7.05
CA TYR A 269 -6.07 5.76 6.99
C TYR A 269 -5.37 5.83 8.35
N PRO A 270 -4.04 5.71 8.41
CA PRO A 270 -3.32 5.89 9.66
C PRO A 270 -3.54 7.32 10.15
N SER A 271 -4.04 7.48 11.37
CA SER A 271 -4.01 8.78 12.04
C SER A 271 -2.76 8.85 12.91
N SER A 272 -2.12 10.01 12.95
CA SER A 272 -1.04 10.32 13.89
C SER A 272 -1.55 10.49 15.33
N LEU A 273 -2.87 10.36 15.52
CA LEU A 273 -3.54 10.46 16.80
C LEU A 273 -3.65 9.05 17.39
N SER A 274 -2.88 8.78 18.44
CA SER A 274 -3.14 7.63 19.31
C SER A 274 -4.53 7.77 19.93
N GLY A 275 -5.26 6.67 20.05
CA GLY A 275 -6.61 6.67 20.62
C GLY A 275 -7.50 5.61 19.99
N ASP A 276 -8.27 4.94 20.83
CA ASP A 276 -9.10 3.80 20.46
C ASP A 276 -10.08 4.12 19.33
N LEU A 277 -10.34 3.11 18.50
CA LEU A 277 -11.31 3.15 17.41
C LEU A 277 -12.65 2.62 17.94
N GLU A 278 -13.67 3.46 17.98
CA GLU A 278 -15.05 3.04 18.28
C GLU A 278 -15.71 2.58 16.97
N VAL A 279 -16.06 1.30 16.92
CA VAL A 279 -16.71 0.68 15.76
C VAL A 279 -18.19 0.52 16.06
N THR A 280 -19.02 1.06 15.18
CA THR A 280 -20.48 0.86 15.21
C THR A 280 -20.91 0.11 13.95
N VAL A 281 -21.51 -1.06 14.12
CA VAL A 281 -22.14 -1.84 13.05
C VAL A 281 -23.65 -1.64 13.16
N ARG A 282 -24.22 -0.89 12.22
CA ARG A 282 -25.66 -0.63 12.16
C ARG A 282 -26.30 -1.56 11.13
N GLU A 283 -27.08 -2.51 11.61
CA GLU A 283 -27.83 -3.47 10.81
C GLU A 283 -28.99 -2.79 10.07
N ASN A 284 -29.46 -3.39 8.97
CA ASN A 284 -30.56 -2.86 8.18
C ASN A 284 -31.90 -2.81 8.95
N ASN A 285 -32.03 -3.60 10.01
CA ASN A 285 -33.18 -3.59 10.92
C ASN A 285 -33.10 -2.47 11.99
N GLY A 286 -32.04 -1.64 11.97
CA GLY A 286 -31.83 -0.54 12.92
C GLY A 286 -31.11 -0.94 14.21
N ARG A 287 -30.82 -2.24 14.43
CA ARG A 287 -30.02 -2.68 15.58
C ARG A 287 -28.56 -2.23 15.40
N GLU A 288 -27.95 -1.75 16.47
CA GLU A 288 -26.55 -1.34 16.47
C GLU A 288 -25.72 -2.24 17.38
N HIS A 289 -24.55 -2.64 16.90
CA HIS A 289 -23.51 -3.29 17.68
C HIS A 289 -22.33 -2.34 17.80
N ARG A 290 -21.79 -2.18 19.01
CA ARG A 290 -20.66 -1.31 19.27
C ARG A 290 -19.56 -2.08 19.97
N PHE A 291 -18.33 -1.88 19.50
CA PHE A 291 -17.14 -2.40 20.15
C PHE A 291 -15.97 -1.44 19.93
N THR A 292 -14.98 -1.54 20.81
CA THR A 292 -13.80 -0.69 20.76
C THR A 292 -12.60 -1.53 20.33
N GLN A 293 -11.91 -1.09 19.29
CA GLN A 293 -10.63 -1.63 18.86
C GLN A 293 -9.53 -0.72 19.41
N ALA A 294 -8.68 -1.28 20.27
CA ALA A 294 -7.55 -0.54 20.82
C ALA A 294 -6.60 -0.11 19.69
N TYR A 295 -6.12 1.14 19.73
CA TYR A 295 -5.17 1.66 18.76
C TYR A 295 -4.01 2.37 19.44
N SER A 296 -2.86 1.70 19.38
CA SER A 296 -1.54 2.25 19.71
C SER A 296 -0.61 1.90 18.57
N SER A 297 0.22 2.85 18.12
CA SER A 297 1.18 2.63 17.04
C SER A 297 2.59 2.94 17.51
N VAL A 298 3.55 2.07 17.14
CA VAL A 298 4.99 2.31 17.27
C VAL A 298 5.57 2.32 15.86
N ALA A 299 6.58 3.15 15.60
CA ALA A 299 7.10 3.41 14.25
C ALA A 299 7.52 2.15 13.45
N VAL A 300 7.83 1.04 14.11
CA VAL A 300 8.24 -0.22 13.46
C VAL A 300 7.07 -1.13 13.06
N MET A 301 5.86 -0.88 13.58
CA MET A 301 4.73 -1.79 13.36
C MET A 301 4.26 -1.79 11.91
N GLN A 302 3.94 -2.98 11.40
CA GLN A 302 3.44 -3.20 10.04
C GLN A 302 2.03 -3.75 10.11
N ARG A 303 1.20 -3.45 9.09
CA ARG A 303 -0.13 -4.08 9.01
C ARG A 303 0.02 -5.57 8.74
N GLU A 304 -0.98 -6.33 9.17
CA GLU A 304 -1.04 -7.76 8.91
C GLU A 304 -0.86 -8.08 7.42
N GLY A 305 0.09 -8.98 7.10
CA GLY A 305 0.43 -9.37 5.74
C GLY A 305 1.36 -8.40 4.99
N GLN A 306 1.66 -7.23 5.56
CA GLN A 306 2.65 -6.32 4.98
C GLN A 306 4.07 -6.67 5.40
N MET A 307 5.00 -6.44 4.47
CA MET A 307 6.41 -6.72 4.65
C MET A 307 7.22 -5.50 4.24
N LYS A 308 8.09 -5.04 5.15
CA LYS A 308 9.11 -4.04 4.86
C LYS A 308 10.46 -4.73 4.89
N TYR A 309 11.24 -4.56 3.84
CA TYR A 309 12.52 -5.24 3.70
C TYR A 309 13.56 -4.32 3.08
N ALA A 310 14.84 -4.54 3.41
CA ALA A 310 15.93 -3.90 2.71
C ALA A 310 17.14 -4.83 2.67
N MET A 311 17.76 -4.96 1.50
CA MET A 311 19.02 -5.66 1.30
C MET A 311 20.02 -4.69 0.68
N THR A 312 21.14 -4.46 1.37
CA THR A 312 22.19 -3.54 0.96
C THR A 312 23.53 -4.26 0.92
N ALA A 313 24.30 -4.04 -0.13
CA ALA A 313 25.68 -4.50 -0.23
C ALA A 313 26.54 -3.39 -0.82
N GLY A 314 27.63 -3.04 -0.14
CA GLY A 314 28.44 -1.91 -0.58
C GLY A 314 29.62 -1.63 0.31
N ARG A 315 30.18 -0.43 0.14
CA ARG A 315 31.26 0.12 0.96
C ARG A 315 30.72 1.28 1.77
N LEU A 316 31.09 1.34 3.05
CA LEU A 316 30.74 2.46 3.91
C LEU A 316 31.40 3.76 3.40
N ARG A 317 30.62 4.84 3.43
CA ARG A 317 31.07 6.21 3.17
C ARG A 317 31.05 6.98 4.48
N LEU A 318 32.16 6.95 5.21
CA LEU A 318 32.32 7.72 6.43
C LEU A 318 32.92 9.09 6.10
N SER A 319 32.38 10.16 6.68
CA SER A 319 32.96 11.50 6.54
C SER A 319 33.92 11.75 7.72
N GLY A 320 35.25 11.69 7.50
CA GLY A 320 36.29 11.99 8.52
C GLY A 320 37.59 11.21 8.35
N GLN A 321 38.77 11.74 8.72
CA GLN A 321 40.07 11.05 8.53
C GLN A 321 40.18 9.74 9.33
N GLY A 322 40.39 8.60 8.66
CA GLY A 322 40.74 7.30 9.27
C GLY A 322 40.62 6.11 8.32
N ASP A 323 41.33 5.00 8.58
CA ASP A 323 41.41 3.78 7.73
C ASP A 323 40.09 2.98 7.55
N LEU A 324 38.96 3.47 8.07
CA LEU A 324 37.63 2.86 7.90
C LEU A 324 36.88 3.36 6.66
N HIS A 325 37.47 4.30 5.90
CA HIS A 325 36.99 4.68 4.58
C HIS A 325 36.97 3.45 3.68
N GLU A 326 35.77 3.03 3.26
CA GLU A 326 35.53 1.92 2.33
C GLU A 326 35.42 0.49 2.88
N ALA A 327 35.20 0.29 4.19
CA ALA A 327 34.87 -1.03 4.71
C ALA A 327 33.65 -1.62 3.96
N LYS A 328 33.80 -2.85 3.45
CA LYS A 328 32.71 -3.56 2.76
C LYS A 328 31.74 -4.11 3.79
N PHE A 329 30.45 -4.00 3.51
CA PHE A 329 29.41 -4.56 4.35
C PHE A 329 28.27 -5.12 3.50
N VAL A 330 27.52 -6.03 4.11
CA VAL A 330 26.22 -6.49 3.66
C VAL A 330 25.28 -6.31 4.85
N GLN A 331 24.11 -5.75 4.59
CA GLN A 331 23.06 -5.56 5.58
C GLN A 331 21.74 -6.05 5.00
N ALA A 332 20.99 -6.85 5.75
CA ALA A 332 19.64 -7.24 5.40
C ALA A 332 18.71 -6.98 6.58
N THR A 333 17.58 -6.33 6.34
CA THR A 333 16.53 -6.08 7.34
C THR A 333 15.19 -6.58 6.83
N LEU A 334 14.37 -7.09 7.74
CA LEU A 334 13.04 -7.60 7.47
C LEU A 334 12.11 -7.27 8.63
N ILE A 335 10.94 -6.75 8.29
CA ILE A 335 9.85 -6.44 9.20
C ILE A 335 8.58 -7.02 8.60
N TYR A 336 7.83 -7.81 9.36
CA TYR A 336 6.64 -8.49 8.88
C TYR A 336 5.49 -8.35 9.88
N GLY A 337 4.33 -7.92 9.39
CA GLY A 337 3.10 -7.83 10.17
C GLY A 337 2.37 -9.18 10.22
N LEU A 338 2.25 -9.73 11.42
CA LEU A 338 1.52 -10.96 11.73
C LEU A 338 0.08 -10.64 12.21
N PRO A 339 -0.79 -11.65 12.29
CA PRO A 339 -2.11 -11.49 12.89
C PRO A 339 -2.06 -11.01 14.34
N HIS A 340 -3.16 -10.41 14.79
CA HIS A 340 -3.34 -9.87 16.14
C HIS A 340 -2.40 -8.71 16.49
N ASP A 341 -2.17 -7.81 15.53
CA ASP A 341 -1.35 -6.61 15.69
C ASP A 341 0.10 -6.91 16.12
N LEU A 342 0.58 -8.14 15.88
CA LEU A 342 1.94 -8.56 16.17
C LEU A 342 2.85 -8.19 14.98
N THR A 343 4.00 -7.57 15.25
CA THR A 343 5.03 -7.34 14.21
C THR A 343 6.33 -8.00 14.64
N VAL A 344 6.92 -8.79 13.74
CA VAL A 344 8.26 -9.37 13.93
C VAL A 344 9.25 -8.61 13.06
N TYR A 345 10.38 -8.23 13.62
CA TYR A 345 11.45 -7.55 12.89
C TYR A 345 12.82 -8.04 13.31
N GLY A 346 13.77 -7.90 12.39
CA GLY A 346 15.17 -8.19 12.65
C GLY A 346 16.03 -7.83 11.45
N GLY A 347 17.33 -8.01 11.61
CA GLY A 347 18.29 -7.83 10.53
C GLY A 347 19.62 -8.46 10.86
N MET A 348 20.51 -8.45 9.86
CA MET A 348 21.89 -8.92 9.95
C MET A 348 22.82 -8.03 9.14
#